data_AF-L8WS04-F1
#
_entry.id   AF-L8WS04-F1
#
_cell.length_a   1.000
_cell.length_b   1.000
_cell.length_c   1.000
_cell.angle_alpha   90.00
_cell.angle_beta   90.00
_cell.angle_gamma   90.00
#
_symmetry.space_group_name_H-M   'P 1'
#
loop_
_entity.id
_entity.type
_entity.pdbx_description
1 polymer ?
#
loop_
_entity_poly.entity_id
_entity_poly.type
_entity_poly.pdbx_seq_one_letter_code
_entity_poly.pdbx_strand_id
1 'polypeptide(L)'
;MSTSPSQGYHTPRLQHKGANGNWVMKFPFPHDIPIPSVSPEDLGVLTILTDSSEWIGKTTWLCNELISLREYVEAFTEITGFTVKVYDECTREQFLALKDEPDVLGIWPV
;
A
#
# COMPACT_ATOMS: atom_id res chain seq x y z
N MET A 1 -8.24 4.66 -43.83
CA MET A 1 -8.13 5.69 -42.78
C MET A 1 -8.54 5.02 -41.48
N SER A 2 -7.57 4.69 -40.64
CA SER A 2 -7.76 3.98 -39.37
C SER A 2 -7.83 5.01 -38.26
N THR A 3 -8.95 5.08 -37.56
CA THR A 3 -9.09 5.88 -36.34
C THR A 3 -8.75 5.00 -35.14
N SER A 4 -7.59 5.26 -34.52
CA SER A 4 -7.21 4.67 -33.24
C SER A 4 -8.24 5.01 -32.16
N PRO A 5 -8.70 4.06 -31.33
CA PRO A 5 -9.42 4.40 -30.12
C PRO A 5 -8.42 4.86 -29.05
N SER A 6 -8.68 6.04 -28.50
CA SER A 6 -8.03 6.56 -27.31
C SER A 6 -8.06 5.53 -26.17
N GLN A 7 -6.90 5.00 -25.79
CA GLN A 7 -6.74 4.24 -24.55
C GLN A 7 -7.03 5.19 -23.39
N GLY A 8 -8.20 4.99 -22.75
CA GLY A 8 -8.50 5.62 -21.48
C GLY A 8 -7.51 5.12 -20.44
N TYR A 9 -6.83 6.04 -19.77
CA TYR A 9 -6.03 5.76 -18.59
C TYR A 9 -6.92 5.09 -17.54
N HIS A 10 -6.75 3.78 -17.33
CA HIS A 10 -7.35 3.08 -16.21
C HIS A 10 -6.61 3.51 -14.95
N THR A 11 -7.10 4.55 -14.28
CA THR A 11 -6.73 4.83 -12.89
C THR A 11 -7.05 3.58 -12.06
N PRO A 12 -6.11 3.00 -11.30
CA PRO A 12 -6.42 1.91 -10.40
C PRO A 12 -7.40 2.45 -9.36
N ARG A 13 -8.66 2.01 -9.41
CA ARG A 13 -9.63 2.33 -8.37
C ARG A 13 -9.26 1.51 -7.14
N LEU A 14 -8.40 2.08 -6.30
CA LEU A 14 -8.23 1.62 -4.93
C LEU A 14 -9.59 1.75 -4.25
N GLN A 15 -10.14 0.62 -3.81
CA GLN A 15 -11.37 0.48 -3.01
C GLN A 15 -12.69 0.58 -3.79
N HIS A 16 -13.27 -0.57 -4.09
CA HIS A 16 -14.70 -0.69 -4.34
C HIS A 16 -15.39 -0.97 -3.00
N LYS A 17 -16.08 0.03 -2.44
CA LYS A 17 -17.06 -0.21 -1.36
C LYS A 17 -18.11 -1.16 -1.93
N GLY A 18 -18.11 -2.42 -1.48
CA GLY A 18 -19.16 -3.36 -1.85
C GLY A 18 -20.49 -2.81 -1.34
N ALA A 19 -21.51 -2.77 -2.20
CA ALA A 19 -22.86 -2.28 -1.87
C ALA A 19 -23.53 -3.02 -0.69
N ASN A 20 -22.89 -4.06 -0.14
CA ASN A 20 -23.41 -5.01 0.82
C ASN A 20 -22.71 -4.93 2.20
N GLY A 21 -21.94 -3.88 2.48
CA GLY A 21 -21.16 -3.79 3.73
C GLY A 21 -19.92 -4.70 3.74
N ASN A 22 -19.44 -5.09 2.55
CA ASN A 22 -18.19 -5.85 2.39
C ASN A 22 -17.13 -4.97 1.76
N TRP A 23 -15.92 -5.01 2.31
CA TRP A 23 -14.77 -4.28 1.81
C TRP A 23 -13.79 -5.25 1.18
N VAL A 24 -13.16 -4.82 0.09
CA VAL A 24 -12.18 -5.60 -0.63
C VAL A 24 -10.90 -4.80 -0.73
N MET A 25 -9.86 -5.28 -0.05
CA MET A 25 -8.50 -4.76 -0.12
C MET A 25 -7.77 -5.42 -1.28
N LYS A 26 -7.30 -4.64 -2.25
CA LYS A 26 -6.53 -5.15 -3.37
C LYS A 26 -5.08 -4.71 -3.22
N PHE A 27 -4.26 -5.59 -2.68
CA PHE A 27 -2.84 -5.36 -2.48
C PHE A 27 -2.03 -6.50 -3.12
N PRO A 28 -0.89 -6.20 -3.74
CA PRO A 28 -0.02 -7.21 -4.34
C PRO A 28 0.85 -7.95 -3.31
N PHE A 29 0.67 -7.72 -2.01
CA PHE A 29 1.48 -8.35 -0.97
C PHE A 29 0.91 -9.71 -0.55
N PRO A 30 1.77 -10.66 -0.16
CA PRO A 30 1.31 -11.88 0.50
C PRO A 30 0.71 -11.59 1.88
N HIS A 31 -0.23 -12.43 2.31
CA HIS A 31 -1.01 -12.21 3.53
C HIS A 31 -0.20 -12.07 4.82
N ASP A 32 0.86 -12.86 4.95
CA ASP A 32 1.60 -13.03 6.19
C ASP A 32 2.99 -12.39 6.14
N ILE A 33 3.28 -11.57 5.12
CA ILE A 33 4.52 -10.81 5.06
C ILE A 33 4.34 -9.50 5.82
N PRO A 34 5.20 -9.18 6.80
CA PRO A 34 5.14 -7.91 7.50
C PRO A 34 5.46 -6.73 6.56
N ILE A 35 4.59 -5.73 6.55
CA ILE A 35 4.74 -4.50 5.76
C ILE A 35 5.16 -3.36 6.69
N PRO A 36 6.29 -2.68 6.42
CA PRO A 36 6.68 -1.48 7.15
C PRO A 36 5.62 -0.39 7.01
N SER A 37 5.11 0.06 8.15
CA SER A 37 4.00 1.00 8.21
C SER A 37 4.28 2.11 9.20
N VAL A 38 3.71 3.27 8.90
CA VAL A 38 3.89 4.50 9.68
C VAL A 38 2.61 5.32 9.61
N SER A 39 2.18 5.85 10.74
CA SER A 39 1.11 6.85 10.78
C SER A 39 1.67 8.20 10.34
N PRO A 40 0.98 8.95 9.47
CA PRO A 40 1.40 10.29 9.09
C PRO A 40 1.58 11.24 10.28
N GLU A 41 0.80 11.05 11.35
CA GLU A 41 0.91 11.84 12.58
C GLU A 41 2.26 11.63 13.28
N ASP A 42 2.86 10.45 13.12
CA ASP A 42 4.17 10.12 13.69
C ASP A 42 5.33 10.53 12.79
N LEU A 43 5.06 10.98 11.56
CA LEU A 43 6.06 11.63 10.70
C LEU A 43 6.33 13.03 11.26
N GLY A 44 7.00 13.10 12.40
CA GLY A 44 7.46 14.31 13.04
C GLY A 44 8.57 14.98 12.23
N VAL A 45 8.23 15.58 11.08
CA VAL A 45 9.16 16.33 10.21
C VAL A 45 9.91 17.41 11.02
N LEU A 46 9.24 17.99 12.02
CA LEU A 46 9.83 18.98 12.93
C LEU A 46 11.08 18.47 13.64
N THR A 47 11.13 17.22 14.11
CA THR A 47 12.26 16.68 14.87
C THR A 47 13.53 16.60 14.02
N ILE A 48 13.38 16.19 12.76
CA ILE A 48 14.49 16.12 11.79
C ILE A 48 15.02 17.53 11.48
N LEU A 49 14.12 18.52 11.38
CA LEU A 49 14.49 19.91 11.08
C LEU A 49 15.14 20.62 12.27
N THR A 50 14.81 20.24 13.52
CA THR A 50 15.37 20.86 14.72
C THR A 50 16.82 20.46 15.03
N ASP A 51 17.28 19.29 14.56
CA ASP A 51 18.69 18.86 14.70
C ASP A 51 19.34 18.57 13.35
N SER A 52 19.27 19.55 12.45
CA SER A 52 19.74 19.36 11.07
C SER A 52 21.20 18.91 10.97
N SER A 53 22.05 19.26 11.94
CA SER A 53 23.44 18.77 12.03
C SER A 53 23.55 17.26 12.15
N GLU A 54 22.60 16.61 12.81
CA GLU A 54 22.58 15.16 12.95
C GLU A 54 22.08 14.47 11.67
N TRP A 55 21.17 15.09 10.93
CA TRP A 55 20.42 14.43 9.85
C TRP A 55 20.89 14.74 8.43
N ILE A 56 21.70 15.78 8.21
CA ILE A 56 22.23 16.12 6.88
C ILE A 56 23.02 14.94 6.30
N GLY A 57 22.63 14.51 5.09
CA GLY A 57 23.29 13.45 4.33
C GLY A 57 22.97 12.03 4.80
N LYS A 58 22.06 11.85 5.77
CA LYS A 58 21.64 10.53 6.24
C LYS A 58 20.34 10.09 5.59
N THR A 59 20.26 8.80 5.25
CA THR A 59 19.00 8.12 4.90
C THR A 59 18.44 7.48 6.17
N THR A 60 17.17 7.71 6.47
CA THR A 60 16.49 7.08 7.60
C THR A 60 15.26 6.32 7.11
N TRP A 61 15.01 5.16 7.71
CA TRP A 61 13.80 4.39 7.52
C TRP A 61 12.82 4.78 8.63
N LEU A 62 11.66 5.31 8.26
CA LEU A 62 10.60 5.64 9.19
C LEU A 62 9.58 4.49 9.17
N CYS A 63 9.54 3.74 10.26
CA CYS A 63 8.67 2.59 10.44
C CYS A 63 8.33 2.49 11.92
N ASN A 64 7.05 2.57 12.26
CA ASN A 64 6.60 2.47 13.65
C ASN A 64 6.08 1.08 13.96
N GLU A 65 5.54 0.40 12.95
CA GLU A 65 4.99 -0.94 13.09
C GLU A 65 5.25 -1.77 11.84
N LEU A 66 5.39 -3.08 12.06
CA LEU A 66 5.39 -4.08 11.02
C LEU A 66 4.04 -4.78 11.09
N ILE A 67 3.20 -4.57 10.07
CA ILE A 67 1.83 -5.08 10.04
C ILE A 67 1.63 -5.84 8.73
N SER A 68 1.10 -7.05 8.83
CA SER A 68 0.77 -7.89 7.69
C SER A 68 -0.59 -7.49 7.09
N LEU A 69 -0.88 -7.93 5.86
CA LEU A 69 -2.21 -7.72 5.27
C LEU A 69 -3.32 -8.38 6.10
N ARG A 70 -3.03 -9.51 6.75
CA ARG A 70 -3.98 -10.17 7.65
C ARG A 70 -4.34 -9.27 8.83
N GLU A 71 -3.33 -8.69 9.48
CA GLU A 71 -3.54 -7.79 10.61
C GLU A 71 -4.26 -6.50 10.17
N TYR A 72 -4.01 -6.00 8.96
CA TYR A 72 -4.82 -4.92 8.38
C TYR A 72 -6.29 -5.31 8.23
N VAL A 73 -6.59 -6.50 7.70
CA VAL A 73 -7.97 -6.98 7.56
C VAL A 73 -8.66 -7.06 8.91
N GLU A 74 -7.97 -7.58 9.93
CA GLU A 74 -8.47 -7.68 11.29
C GLU A 74 -8.77 -6.29 11.88
N ALA A 75 -7.82 -5.37 11.81
CA ALA A 75 -7.97 -4.01 12.31
C ALA A 75 -9.12 -3.25 11.61
N PHE A 76 -9.22 -3.33 10.28
CA PHE A 76 -10.31 -2.68 9.55
C PHE A 76 -11.66 -3.34 9.85
N THR A 77 -11.71 -4.66 10.02
CA THR A 77 -12.94 -5.36 10.40
C THR A 77 -13.39 -4.94 11.79
N GLU A 78 -12.47 -4.86 12.76
CA GLU A 78 -12.75 -4.42 14.13
C GLU A 78 -13.26 -2.98 14.17
N ILE A 79 -12.59 -2.05 13.50
CA ILE A 79 -12.92 -0.62 13.54
C ILE A 79 -14.23 -0.33 12.79
N THR A 80 -14.46 -0.97 11.65
CA THR A 80 -15.59 -0.63 10.77
C THR A 80 -16.82 -1.49 10.99
N GLY A 81 -16.67 -2.67 11.61
CA GLY A 81 -17.72 -3.68 11.73
C GLY A 81 -18.10 -4.35 10.40
N PHE A 82 -17.41 -4.03 9.30
CA PHE A 82 -17.63 -4.64 7.99
C PHE A 82 -16.74 -5.85 7.76
N THR A 83 -17.23 -6.82 6.99
CA THR A 83 -16.36 -7.92 6.55
C THR A 83 -15.37 -7.39 5.51
N VAL A 84 -14.09 -7.46 5.83
CA VAL A 84 -13.00 -7.12 4.93
C VAL A 84 -12.41 -8.41 4.35
N LYS A 85 -12.13 -8.42 3.04
CA LYS A 85 -11.42 -9.49 2.36
C LYS A 85 -10.25 -8.92 1.56
N VAL A 86 -9.17 -9.68 1.46
CA VAL A 86 -8.12 -9.37 0.47
C VAL A 86 -8.49 -10.03 -0.85
N TYR A 87 -8.35 -9.28 -1.93
CA TYR A 87 -8.57 -9.74 -3.29
C TYR A 87 -7.33 -10.45 -3.81
N ASP A 88 -7.52 -11.61 -4.42
CA ASP A 88 -6.47 -12.41 -5.07
C ASP A 88 -5.22 -12.60 -4.19
N GLU A 89 -5.30 -13.54 -3.23
CA GLU A 89 -4.17 -13.89 -2.36
C GLU A 89 -2.90 -14.12 -3.20
N CYS A 90 -1.92 -13.23 -3.03
CA CYS A 90 -0.67 -13.26 -3.76
C CYS A 90 0.31 -14.21 -3.04
N THR A 91 0.87 -15.18 -3.75
CA THR A 91 1.97 -15.99 -3.19
C THR A 91 3.26 -15.19 -3.16
N ARG A 92 4.25 -15.66 -2.38
CA ARG A 92 5.57 -15.04 -2.35
C ARG A 92 6.22 -15.01 -3.74
N GLU A 93 6.07 -16.08 -4.53
CA GLU A 93 6.64 -16.20 -5.87
C GLU A 93 5.99 -15.21 -6.83
N GLN A 94 4.66 -15.07 -6.75
CA GLN A 94 3.92 -14.08 -7.54
C GLN A 94 4.36 -12.66 -7.18
N PHE A 95 4.49 -12.35 -5.89
CA PHE A 95 4.99 -11.05 -5.43
C PHE A 95 6.42 -10.77 -5.95
N LEU A 96 7.32 -11.74 -5.86
CA LEU A 96 8.70 -11.58 -6.34
C LEU A 96 8.79 -11.41 -7.86
N ALA A 97 7.82 -11.94 -8.62
CA ALA A 97 7.74 -11.73 -10.06
C ALA A 97 7.33 -10.28 -10.42
N LEU A 98 6.66 -9.56 -9.52
CA LEU A 98 6.25 -8.16 -9.73
C LEU A 98 7.43 -7.16 -9.68
N LYS A 99 8.65 -7.61 -9.37
CA LYS A 99 9.86 -6.75 -9.35
C LYS A 99 10.09 -6.01 -10.68
N ASP A 100 9.63 -6.62 -11.79
CA ASP A 100 9.78 -6.09 -13.14
C ASP A 100 8.51 -5.34 -13.62
N GLU A 101 7.51 -5.19 -12.75
CA GLU A 101 6.20 -4.57 -13.02
C GLU A 101 5.89 -3.41 -12.05
N PRO A 102 6.64 -2.29 -12.12
CA PRO A 102 6.55 -1.20 -11.13
C PRO A 102 5.17 -0.52 -11.06
N ASP A 103 4.43 -0.52 -12.18
CA ASP A 103 3.08 0.07 -12.27
C ASP A 103 2.06 -0.67 -11.38
N VAL A 104 2.25 -1.97 -11.13
CA VAL A 104 1.36 -2.80 -10.30
C VAL A 104 1.53 -2.48 -8.81
N LEU A 105 2.73 -2.09 -8.42
CA LEU A 105 3.07 -1.76 -7.02
C LEU A 105 2.73 -0.30 -6.68
N GLY A 106 2.24 0.49 -7.64
CA GLY A 106 2.00 1.92 -7.45
C GLY A 106 3.28 2.70 -7.12
N ILE A 107 4.44 2.17 -7.51
CA ILE A 107 5.74 2.81 -7.31
C ILE A 107 5.86 3.88 -8.39
N TRP A 108 5.81 5.14 -7.98
CA TRP A 108 6.05 6.25 -8.90
C TRP A 108 7.49 6.17 -9.42
N PRO A 109 7.73 6.30 -10.74
CA PRO A 109 9.09 6.39 -11.25
C PRO A 109 9.78 7.60 -10.60
N VAL A 110 10.97 7.34 -10.04
CA VAL A 110 11.85 8.35 -9.43
C VAL A 110 12.61 9.12 -10.51
#